data_AF-A0A925SSY1-F1
#
_entry.id   AF-A0A925SSY1-F1
#
_cell.length_a   1.000
_cell.length_b   1.000
_cell.length_c   1.000
_cell.angle_alpha   90.00
_cell.angle_beta   90.00
_cell.angle_gamma   90.00
#
_symmetry.space_group_name_H-M   'P 1'
#
loop_
_entity.id
_entity.type
_entity.pdbx_description
1 polymer ?
#
loop_
_entity_poly.entity_id
_entity_poly.type
_entity_poly.pdbx_seq_one_letter_code
_entity_poly.pdbx_strand_id
1 'polypeptide(L)'
;MDIAALKDFAIIVGGLVTIFAFANGLLEYRRQGAQKRVEHFTLLRRRLKENPVFKEICALMFANDPRLAEVSAQDKRDFIGLLEEVALQVNSGLIRPELAHYMFGYYTVKCQDSKDFWANLTLDETYWNLFHDFAREMKAKEASHTYKRDKLRF
;
A
#
# COMPACT_ATOMS: atom_id res chain seq x y z
N MET A 1 -56.52 23.44 9.05
CA MET A 1 -55.54 22.90 8.08
C MET A 1 -56.07 21.56 7.63
N ASP A 2 -56.21 21.34 6.32
CA ASP A 2 -56.77 20.11 5.77
C ASP A 2 -55.82 18.93 6.05
N ILE A 3 -56.37 17.79 6.47
CA ILE A 3 -55.63 16.56 6.77
C ILE A 3 -54.88 16.08 5.53
N ALA A 4 -55.45 16.29 4.34
CA ALA A 4 -54.78 15.96 3.07
C ALA A 4 -53.50 16.80 2.87
N ALA A 5 -53.58 18.11 3.09
CA ALA A 5 -52.43 19.01 2.96
C ALA A 5 -51.31 18.67 3.97
N LEU A 6 -51.67 18.26 5.19
CA LEU A 6 -50.69 17.83 6.19
C LEU A 6 -49.99 16.53 5.77
N LYS A 7 -50.72 15.57 5.21
CA LYS A 7 -50.18 14.31 4.70
C LYS A 7 -49.20 14.56 3.55
N ASP A 8 -49.58 15.39 2.59
CA ASP A 8 -48.74 15.69 1.43
C ASP A 8 -47.46 16.41 1.85
N PHE A 9 -47.58 17.36 2.78
CA PHE A 9 -46.42 18.02 3.38
C PHE A 9 -45.48 17.01 4.08
N ALA A 10 -46.04 16.09 4.87
CA ALA A 10 -45.25 15.06 5.56
C ALA A 10 -44.54 14.11 4.58
N ILE A 11 -45.19 13.73 3.47
CA ILE A 11 -44.58 12.89 2.43
C ILE A 11 -43.42 13.63 1.75
N ILE A 12 -43.61 14.90 1.40
CA ILE A 12 -42.57 15.71 0.76
C ILE A 12 -41.37 15.87 1.69
N VAL A 13 -41.60 16.27 2.95
CA VAL A 13 -40.54 16.44 3.94
C VAL A 13 -39.83 15.11 4.23
N GLY A 14 -40.60 14.02 4.40
CA GLY A 14 -40.04 12.68 4.59
C GLY A 14 -39.14 12.26 3.43
N GLY A 15 -39.60 12.45 2.19
CA GLY A 15 -38.82 12.17 0.99
C GLY A 15 -37.52 12.98 0.92
N LEU A 16 -37.57 14.28 1.23
CA LEU A 16 -36.39 15.14 1.28
C LEU A 16 -35.38 14.67 2.34
N VAL A 17 -35.86 14.31 3.54
CA VAL A 17 -35.01 13.78 4.62
C VAL A 17 -34.36 12.47 4.20
N THR A 18 -35.09 11.55 3.57
CA THR A 18 -34.55 10.28 3.08
C THR A 18 -33.48 10.49 2.02
N ILE A 19 -33.70 11.36 1.04
CA ILE A 19 -32.71 11.66 -0.02
C ILE A 19 -31.44 12.25 0.60
N PHE A 20 -31.59 13.20 1.54
CA PHE A 20 -30.47 13.81 2.23
C PHE A 20 -29.68 12.80 3.07
N ALA A 21 -30.37 11.95 3.83
CA ALA A 21 -29.75 10.88 4.61
C ALA A 21 -28.99 9.88 3.72
N PHE A 22 -29.60 9.48 2.60
CA PHE A 22 -28.97 8.58 1.63
C PHE A 22 -27.71 9.19 1.00
N ALA A 23 -27.77 10.45 0.56
CA ALA A 23 -26.62 11.16 0.02
C ALA A 23 -25.47 11.26 1.02
N ASN A 24 -25.77 11.59 2.29
CA ASN A 24 -24.77 11.60 3.35
C ASN A 24 -24.20 10.21 3.62
N GLY A 25 -25.03 9.16 3.62
CA GLY A 25 -24.59 7.78 3.74
C GLY A 25 -23.59 7.39 2.64
N LEU A 26 -23.85 7.79 1.39
CA LEU A 26 -22.93 7.53 0.28
C LEU A 26 -21.60 8.30 0.42
N LEU A 27 -21.65 9.56 0.85
CA LEU A 27 -20.45 10.35 1.11
C LEU A 27 -19.61 9.74 2.24
N GLU A 28 -20.25 9.31 3.32
CA GLU A 28 -19.59 8.68 4.46
C GLU A 28 -18.97 7.33 4.09
N TYR A 29 -19.68 6.52 3.31
CA TYR A 29 -19.13 5.26 2.79
C TYR A 29 -17.85 5.47 1.97
N ARG A 30 -17.80 6.53 1.14
CA ARG A 30 -16.59 6.88 0.38
C ARG A 30 -15.44 7.32 1.30
N ARG A 31 -15.73 8.07 2.36
CA ARG A 31 -14.73 8.49 3.36
C ARG A 31 -14.16 7.30 4.14
N GLN A 32 -15.02 6.37 4.57
CA GLN A 32 -14.60 5.12 5.21
C GLN A 32 -13.68 4.30 4.31
N GLY A 33 -13.97 4.23 3.01
CA GLY A 33 -13.10 3.57 2.04
C GLY A 33 -11.70 4.19 1.99
N ALA A 34 -11.60 5.53 2.02
CA ALA A 34 -10.30 6.22 2.08
C ALA A 34 -9.56 5.95 3.39
N GLN A 35 -10.28 5.97 4.52
CA GLN A 35 -9.70 5.68 5.83
C GLN A 35 -9.13 4.27 5.90
N LYS A 36 -9.86 3.25 5.41
CA LYS A 36 -9.35 1.87 5.37
C LYS A 36 -8.08 1.73 4.54
N ARG A 37 -7.96 2.44 3.40
CA ARG A 37 -6.71 2.44 2.60
C ARG A 37 -5.54 3.01 3.39
N VAL A 38 -5.76 4.09 4.14
CA VAL A 38 -4.75 4.69 5.03
C VAL A 38 -4.35 3.71 6.13
N GLU A 39 -5.30 3.03 6.75
CA GLU A 39 -5.05 2.05 7.82
C GLU A 39 -4.20 0.88 7.30
N HIS A 40 -4.55 0.28 6.16
CA HIS A 40 -3.77 -0.81 5.55
C HIS A 40 -2.35 -0.38 5.17
N PHE A 41 -2.22 0.79 4.54
CA PHE A 41 -0.90 1.35 4.23
C PHE A 41 -0.07 1.59 5.48
N THR A 42 -0.67 2.17 6.52
CA THR A 42 0.02 2.48 7.78
C THR A 42 0.49 1.20 8.45
N LEU A 43 -0.31 0.13 8.42
CA LEU A 43 0.06 -1.17 8.94
C LEU A 43 1.29 -1.74 8.19
N LEU A 44 1.31 -1.71 6.86
CA LEU A 44 2.46 -2.16 6.07
C LEU A 44 3.71 -1.36 6.40
N ARG A 45 3.58 -0.03 6.46
CA ARG A 45 4.70 0.85 6.81
C ARG A 45 5.22 0.56 8.21
N ARG A 46 4.31 0.32 9.16
CA ARG A 46 4.66 -0.02 10.53
C ARG A 46 5.41 -1.35 10.59
N ARG A 47 4.91 -2.38 9.90
CA ARG A 47 5.60 -3.68 9.79
C ARG A 47 7.02 -3.52 9.22
N LEU A 48 7.19 -2.74 8.16
CA LEU A 48 8.52 -2.46 7.60
C LEU A 48 9.43 -1.75 8.60
N LYS A 49 8.89 -0.74 9.30
CA LYS A 49 9.69 0.21 10.08
C LYS A 49 9.89 -0.15 11.53
N GLU A 50 9.05 -0.99 12.11
CA GLU A 50 9.09 -1.31 13.53
C GLU A 50 9.58 -2.74 13.79
N ASN A 51 9.47 -3.65 12.80
CA ASN A 51 10.01 -5.00 12.93
C ASN A 51 11.55 -4.93 13.06
N PRO A 52 12.13 -5.44 14.17
CA PRO A 52 13.57 -5.39 14.40
C PRO A 52 14.38 -6.14 13.34
N VAL A 53 13.89 -7.27 12.86
CA VAL A 53 14.53 -8.07 11.81
C VAL A 53 14.58 -7.27 10.50
N PHE A 54 13.48 -6.63 10.13
CA PHE A 54 13.44 -5.82 8.91
C PHE A 54 14.31 -4.57 9.01
N LYS A 55 14.41 -3.96 10.20
CA LYS A 55 15.36 -2.87 10.46
C LYS A 55 16.81 -3.33 10.26
N GLU A 56 17.16 -4.51 10.77
CA GLU A 56 18.50 -5.07 10.62
C GLU A 56 18.82 -5.37 9.15
N ILE A 57 17.92 -6.05 8.43
CA ILE A 57 18.04 -6.28 6.99
C ILE A 57 18.26 -4.96 6.24
N CYS A 58 17.44 -3.94 6.53
CA CYS A 58 17.60 -2.63 5.90
C CYS A 58 18.94 -1.98 6.23
N ALA A 59 19.40 -2.06 7.48
CA ALA A 59 20.66 -1.47 7.91
C ALA A 59 21.86 -2.12 7.19
N LEU A 60 21.90 -3.45 7.16
CA LEU A 60 22.93 -4.22 6.45
C LEU A 60 22.90 -3.94 4.93
N MET A 61 21.70 -3.96 4.34
CA MET A 61 21.51 -3.69 2.92
C MET A 61 21.94 -2.27 2.52
N PHE A 62 21.68 -1.26 3.33
CA PHE A 62 22.08 0.12 3.03
C PHE A 62 23.56 0.39 3.28
N ALA A 63 24.18 -0.34 4.20
CA ALA A 63 25.61 -0.32 4.42
C ALA A 63 26.40 -1.10 3.35
N ASN A 64 25.72 -1.89 2.50
CA ASN A 64 26.34 -2.92 1.66
C ASN A 64 27.21 -3.88 2.49
N ASP A 65 26.72 -4.27 3.65
CA ASP A 65 27.43 -5.13 4.59
C ASP A 65 27.30 -6.61 4.17
N PRO A 66 28.41 -7.33 3.93
CA PRO A 66 28.37 -8.74 3.52
C PRO A 66 27.65 -9.66 4.50
N ARG A 67 27.51 -9.27 5.78
CA ARG A 67 26.72 -10.02 6.78
C ARG A 67 25.26 -10.17 6.38
N LEU A 68 24.76 -9.36 5.44
CA LEU A 68 23.43 -9.58 4.85
C LEU A 68 23.28 -10.98 4.22
N ALA A 69 24.36 -11.56 3.70
CA ALA A 69 24.35 -12.93 3.17
C ALA A 69 24.08 -13.99 4.24
N GLU A 70 24.43 -13.70 5.49
CA GLU A 70 24.31 -14.60 6.65
C GLU A 70 22.92 -14.54 7.32
N VAL A 71 22.14 -13.50 7.02
CA VAL A 71 20.74 -13.39 7.51
C VAL A 71 19.94 -14.60 7.03
N SER A 72 19.08 -15.12 7.89
CA SER A 72 18.31 -16.33 7.61
C SER A 72 17.48 -16.18 6.33
N ALA A 73 17.39 -17.27 5.55
CA ALA A 73 16.57 -17.29 4.35
C ALA A 73 15.09 -17.02 4.67
N GLN A 74 14.61 -17.44 5.85
CA GLN A 74 13.23 -17.20 6.27
C GLN A 74 12.94 -15.70 6.46
N ASP A 75 13.81 -14.99 7.17
CA ASP A 75 13.64 -13.56 7.42
C ASP A 75 13.68 -12.75 6.13
N LYS A 76 14.55 -13.14 5.18
CA LYS A 76 14.60 -12.55 3.84
C LYS A 76 13.32 -12.80 3.06
N ARG A 77 12.76 -14.02 3.11
CA ARG A 77 11.46 -14.34 2.49
C ARG A 77 10.32 -13.53 3.09
N ASP A 78 10.28 -13.38 4.41
CA ASP A 78 9.26 -12.57 5.09
C ASP A 78 9.38 -11.08 4.72
N PHE A 79 10.60 -10.59 4.53
CA PHE A 79 10.84 -9.24 4.01
C PHE A 79 10.34 -9.07 2.58
N ILE A 80 10.64 -10.02 1.68
CA ILE A 80 10.08 -10.03 0.31
C ILE A 80 8.56 -10.08 0.36
N GLY A 81 7.98 -10.96 1.17
CA GLY A 81 6.53 -11.12 1.32
C GLY A 81 5.84 -9.82 1.72
N LEU A 82 6.44 -9.02 2.60
CA LEU A 82 5.91 -7.69 2.92
C LEU A 82 5.87 -6.77 1.68
N LEU A 83 6.91 -6.79 0.84
CA LEU A 83 6.98 -5.97 -0.37
C LEU A 83 6.01 -6.49 -1.45
N GLU A 84 5.79 -7.81 -1.52
CA GLU A 84 4.76 -8.40 -2.37
C GLU A 84 3.34 -8.05 -1.89
N GLU A 85 3.10 -7.97 -0.58
CA GLU A 85 1.84 -7.45 -0.06
C GLU A 85 1.60 -5.99 -0.50
N VAL A 86 2.66 -5.16 -0.57
CA VAL A 86 2.56 -3.81 -1.15
C VAL A 86 2.20 -3.90 -2.63
N ALA A 87 2.86 -4.78 -3.39
CA ALA A 87 2.57 -5.01 -4.81
C ALA A 87 1.11 -5.43 -5.04
N LEU A 88 0.58 -6.36 -4.22
CA LEU A 88 -0.82 -6.77 -4.27
C LEU A 88 -1.78 -5.61 -4.03
N GLN A 89 -1.47 -4.72 -3.07
CA GLN A 89 -2.30 -3.54 -2.81
C GLN A 89 -2.23 -2.51 -3.95
N VAL A 90 -1.09 -2.39 -4.64
CA VAL A 90 -0.97 -1.57 -5.84
C VAL A 90 -1.78 -2.17 -6.99
N ASN A 91 -1.63 -3.47 -7.25
CA ASN A 91 -2.36 -4.18 -8.30
C ASN A 91 -3.87 -4.16 -8.09
N SER A 92 -4.31 -4.17 -6.83
CA SER A 92 -5.73 -4.06 -6.45
C SER A 92 -6.27 -2.63 -6.49
N GLY A 93 -5.45 -1.63 -6.82
CA GLY A 93 -5.84 -0.21 -6.83
C GLY A 93 -6.07 0.39 -5.43
N LEU A 94 -5.64 -0.28 -4.37
CA LEU A 94 -5.75 0.21 -2.98
C LEU A 94 -4.64 1.22 -2.66
N ILE A 95 -3.47 1.07 -3.24
CA ILE A 95 -2.37 2.03 -3.11
C ILE A 95 -1.98 2.52 -4.49
N ARG A 96 -1.83 3.84 -4.64
CA ARG A 96 -1.33 4.41 -5.89
C ARG A 96 0.12 3.99 -6.13
N PRO A 97 0.51 3.62 -7.36
CA PRO A 97 1.88 3.23 -7.66
C PRO A 97 2.92 4.32 -7.30
N GLU A 98 2.57 5.61 -7.43
CA GLU A 98 3.46 6.71 -7.04
C GLU A 98 3.67 6.80 -5.52
N LEU A 99 2.64 6.53 -4.73
CA LEU A 99 2.75 6.48 -3.28
C LEU A 99 3.56 5.26 -2.83
N ALA A 100 3.32 4.10 -3.44
CA ALA A 100 4.10 2.89 -3.19
C ALA A 100 5.58 3.11 -3.51
N HIS A 101 5.90 3.69 -4.67
CA HIS A 101 7.27 4.05 -5.03
C HIS A 101 7.91 5.00 -4.03
N TYR A 102 7.24 6.10 -3.69
CA TYR A 102 7.77 7.09 -2.76
C TYR A 102 8.07 6.50 -1.37
N MET A 103 7.31 5.47 -0.96
CA MET A 103 7.35 4.96 0.40
C MET A 103 8.13 3.65 0.57
N PHE A 104 8.08 2.78 -0.45
CA PHE A 104 8.63 1.43 -0.44
C PHE A 104 9.57 1.17 -1.63
N GLY A 105 9.53 2.01 -2.68
CA GLY A 105 10.30 1.80 -3.91
C GLY A 105 11.79 1.67 -3.68
N TYR A 106 12.37 2.56 -2.87
CA TYR A 106 13.80 2.51 -2.55
C TYR A 106 14.23 1.18 -1.90
N TYR A 107 13.44 0.66 -0.96
CA TYR A 107 13.70 -0.65 -0.32
C TYR A 107 13.60 -1.78 -1.33
N THR A 108 12.59 -1.72 -2.19
CA THR A 108 12.30 -2.74 -3.20
C THR A 108 13.43 -2.83 -4.22
N VAL A 109 13.88 -1.69 -4.76
CA VAL A 109 14.97 -1.63 -5.75
C VAL A 109 16.30 -2.06 -5.12
N LYS A 110 16.61 -1.60 -3.90
CA LYS A 110 17.83 -2.01 -3.19
C LYS A 110 17.87 -3.51 -2.88
N CYS A 111 16.73 -4.08 -2.50
CA CYS A 111 16.56 -5.51 -2.29
C CYS A 111 16.81 -6.29 -3.59
N GLN A 112 16.20 -5.86 -4.70
CA GLN A 112 16.39 -6.47 -6.02
C GLN A 112 17.86 -6.46 -6.48
N ASP A 113 18.57 -5.35 -6.26
CA ASP A 113 19.93 -5.16 -6.77
C ASP A 113 21.03 -5.75 -5.84
N SER A 114 20.69 -6.14 -4.60
CA SER A 114 21.66 -6.63 -3.61
C SER A 114 21.95 -8.13 -3.75
N LYS A 115 23.16 -8.48 -4.23
CA LYS A 115 23.60 -9.89 -4.32
C LYS A 115 23.61 -10.60 -2.96
N ASP A 116 24.04 -9.91 -1.91
CA ASP A 116 24.11 -10.48 -0.55
C ASP A 116 22.71 -10.74 0.03
N PHE A 117 21.71 -9.94 -0.36
CA PHE A 117 20.32 -10.22 0.00
C PHE A 117 19.88 -11.56 -0.59
N TRP A 118 20.14 -11.79 -1.88
CA TRP A 118 19.74 -13.03 -2.57
C TRP A 118 20.60 -14.25 -2.23
N ALA A 119 21.75 -14.04 -1.57
CA ALA A 119 22.56 -15.15 -1.10
C ALA A 119 21.75 -16.07 -0.16
N ASN A 120 21.88 -17.38 -0.38
CA ASN A 120 21.20 -18.43 0.39
C ASN A 120 19.66 -18.47 0.26
N LEU A 121 19.08 -17.70 -0.66
CA LEU A 121 17.71 -17.92 -1.11
C LEU A 121 17.69 -18.97 -2.22
N THR A 122 16.76 -19.91 -2.12
CA THR A 122 16.45 -20.82 -3.24
C THR A 122 15.84 -19.99 -4.37
N LEU A 123 16.64 -19.73 -5.40
CA LEU A 123 16.28 -18.99 -6.62
C LEU A 123 15.36 -19.81 -7.54
N ASP A 124 14.31 -20.41 -7.00
CA ASP A 124 13.21 -20.84 -7.88
C ASP A 124 12.41 -19.58 -8.22
N GLU A 125 12.74 -19.01 -9.38
CA GLU A 125 12.19 -17.75 -9.90
C GLU A 125 10.65 -17.76 -9.94
N THR A 126 10.04 -18.95 -10.00
CA THR A 126 8.59 -19.12 -10.02
C THR A 126 7.90 -18.43 -8.85
N TYR A 127 8.52 -18.45 -7.66
CA TYR A 127 7.91 -17.92 -6.43
C TYR A 127 8.08 -16.41 -6.24
N TRP A 128 8.98 -15.76 -6.98
CA TRP A 128 9.34 -14.35 -6.77
C TRP A 128 8.94 -13.44 -7.93
N ASN A 129 8.15 -13.95 -8.88
CA ASN A 129 7.72 -13.21 -10.06
C ASN A 129 7.02 -11.90 -9.70
N LEU A 130 6.09 -11.93 -8.73
CA LEU A 130 5.37 -10.72 -8.33
C LEU A 130 6.32 -9.68 -7.73
N PHE A 131 7.23 -10.09 -6.85
CA PHE A 131 8.27 -9.21 -6.34
C PHE A 131 9.12 -8.61 -7.46
N HIS A 132 9.64 -9.43 -8.36
CA HIS A 132 10.51 -8.98 -9.45
C HIS A 132 9.79 -8.01 -10.39
N ASP A 133 8.52 -8.28 -10.71
CA ASP A 133 7.68 -7.38 -11.51
C ASP A 133 7.50 -6.04 -10.82
N PHE A 134 7.15 -6.06 -9.54
CA PHE A 134 7.01 -4.86 -8.73
C PHE A 134 8.32 -4.07 -8.63
N ALA A 135 9.45 -4.75 -8.41
CA ALA A 135 10.76 -4.11 -8.36
C ALA A 135 11.13 -3.43 -9.68
N ARG A 136 10.84 -4.05 -10.84
CA ARG A 136 11.04 -3.44 -12.16
C ARG A 136 10.18 -2.20 -12.33
N GLU A 137 8.91 -2.25 -11.90
CA GLU A 137 8.04 -1.07 -11.94
C GLU A 137 8.56 0.07 -11.05
N MET A 138 9.04 -0.25 -9.83
CA MET A 138 9.61 0.75 -8.93
C MET A 138 10.86 1.39 -9.55
N LYS A 139 11.75 0.58 -10.14
CA LYS A 139 12.96 1.06 -10.82
C LYS A 139 12.63 1.94 -12.04
N ALA A 140 11.61 1.58 -12.82
CA ALA A 140 11.13 2.41 -13.92
C ALA A 140 10.53 3.75 -13.43
N LYS A 141 9.90 3.76 -12.26
CA LYS A 141 9.40 4.98 -11.61
C LYS A 141 10.51 5.87 -11.05
N GLU A 142 11.64 5.32 -10.62
CA GLU A 142 12.82 6.12 -10.25
C GLU A 142 13.35 6.90 -11.45
N ALA A 143 13.50 6.24 -12.61
CA ALA A 143 14.02 6.86 -13.83
C ALA A 143 13.10 7.95 -14.42
N SER A 144 11.78 7.82 -14.20
CA SER A 144 10.77 8.75 -14.71
C SER A 144 10.32 9.78 -13.66
N HIS A 145 10.97 9.82 -12.49
CA HIS A 145 10.45 10.53 -11.34
C HIS A 145 10.42 12.05 -11.53
N THR A 146 9.22 12.60 -11.65
CA THR A 146 8.94 14.01 -11.39
C THR A 146 8.06 14.09 -10.15
N TYR A 147 8.55 14.69 -9.07
CA TYR A 147 7.77 14.89 -7.84
C TYR A 147 6.48 15.65 -8.16
N LYS A 148 5.33 15.02 -7.89
CA LYS A 148 3.99 15.58 -8.12
C LYS A 148 3.13 15.32 -6.89
N ARG A 149 2.92 16.36 -6.08
CA ARG A 149 2.23 16.27 -4.78
C ARG A 149 0.80 15.73 -4.90
N ASP A 150 0.09 16.07 -5.96
CA ASP A 150 -1.28 15.62 -6.25
C ASP A 150 -1.40 14.10 -6.50
N LYS A 151 -0.28 13.45 -6.83
CA LYS A 151 -0.19 12.00 -7.01
C LYS A 151 0.10 11.25 -5.71
N LEU A 152 0.61 11.93 -4.68
CA LEU A 152 0.92 11.37 -3.36
C LEU A 152 -0.27 11.47 -2.41
N ARG A 153 -1.31 10.69 -2.69
CA ARG A 153 -2.54 10.64 -1.87
C ARG A 153 -3.14 9.24 -1.83
N PHE A 154 -3.96 9.01 -0.81
CA PHE A 154 -4.81 7.83 -0.67
C PHE A 154 -6.08 7.92 -1.53
#